data_AF-A0A415ZKU0-F1
#
_entry.id   AF-A0A415ZKU0-F1
#
_cell.length_a   1.000
_cell.length_b   1.000
_cell.length_c   1.000
_cell.angle_alpha   90.00
_cell.angle_beta   90.00
_cell.angle_gamma   90.00
#
_symmetry.space_group_name_H-M   'P 1'
#
loop_
_entity.id
_entity.type
_entity.pdbx_description
1 polymer ?
#
loop_
_entity_poly.entity_id
_entity_poly.type
_entity_poly.pdbx_seq_one_letter_code
_entity_poly.pdbx_strand_id
1 'polypeptide(L)' 'MKKLICSTFREGYGIDQIRRTMTAGELINFLAQYDEDTPVYLSFDNGYTYGGITEGRFEEDYGEED' A
#
# COMPACT_ATOMS: atom_id res chain seq x y z
N MET A 1 -3.75 15.20 -15.04
CA MET A 1 -3.19 13.82 -14.95
C MET A 1 -4.09 12.98 -14.07
N LYS A 2 -4.33 11.73 -14.47
CA LYS A 2 -5.00 10.72 -13.64
C LYS A 2 -4.06 10.32 -12.51
N LYS A 3 -4.61 9.95 -11.35
CA LYS A 3 -3.83 9.46 -10.19
C LYS A 3 -4.63 8.39 -9.46
N LEU A 4 -3.93 7.50 -8.77
CA LEU A 4 -4.53 6.51 -7.88
C LEU A 4 -4.33 6.93 -6.43
N ILE A 5 -5.36 6.77 -5.61
CA ILE A 5 -5.33 7.03 -4.18
C ILE A 5 -5.62 5.72 -3.46
N CYS A 6 -4.64 5.21 -2.72
CA CYS A 6 -4.81 4.11 -1.80
C CYS A 6 -5.19 4.67 -0.43
N SER A 7 -6.46 4.53 -0.04
CA SER A 7 -6.93 4.97 1.27
C SER A 7 -6.43 4.03 2.36
N THR A 8 -5.67 4.57 3.30
CA THR A 8 -5.18 3.84 4.47
C THR A 8 -6.13 4.08 5.65
N PHE A 9 -6.37 3.04 6.44
CA PHE A 9 -7.15 3.10 7.68
C PHE A 9 -6.71 1.93 8.59
N ARG A 10 -6.96 2.04 9.89
CA ARG A 10 -6.63 0.98 10.84
C ARG A 10 -7.65 -0.17 10.73
N GLU A 11 -7.22 -1.32 10.23
CA GLU A 11 -7.98 -2.57 10.26
C GLU A 11 -7.68 -3.41 11.52
N GLY A 12 -6.43 -3.42 11.98
CA GLY A 12 -5.98 -4.13 13.18
C GLY A 12 -4.74 -3.49 13.81
N TYR A 13 -4.30 -4.02 14.94
CA TYR A 13 -3.08 -3.63 15.67
C TYR A 13 -1.86 -4.50 15.33
N GLY A 14 -2.08 -5.70 14.78
CA GLY A 14 -1.03 -6.63 14.33
C GLY A 14 -1.33 -7.18 12.94
N ILE A 15 -0.30 -7.70 12.26
CA ILE A 15 -0.43 -8.25 10.89
C ILE A 15 -1.36 -9.47 10.84
N ASP A 16 -1.44 -10.23 11.94
CA ASP A 16 -2.31 -11.39 12.14
C ASP A 16 -3.81 -11.01 12.19
N GLN A 17 -4.11 -9.74 12.42
CA GLN A 17 -5.48 -9.22 12.49
C GLN A 17 -6.01 -8.74 11.14
N ILE A 18 -5.15 -8.66 10.13
CA ILE A 18 -5.53 -8.23 8.77
C ILE A 18 -6.17 -9.40 8.03
N ARG A 19 -7.44 -9.26 7.64
CA ARG A 19 -8.19 -10.37 7.03
C ARG A 19 -7.65 -10.76 5.67
N ARG A 20 -7.16 -9.78 4.91
CA ARG A 20 -6.59 -9.95 3.57
C ARG A 20 -5.74 -8.74 3.20
N THR A 21 -4.60 -9.01 2.57
CA THR A 21 -3.84 -8.02 1.80
C THR A 21 -3.46 -8.61 0.44
N MET A 22 -3.06 -7.76 -0.50
CA MET A 22 -2.56 -8.21 -1.80
C MET A 22 -1.10 -8.66 -1.65
N THR A 23 -0.74 -9.76 -2.30
CA THR A 23 0.66 -10.10 -2.56
C THR A 23 1.30 -9.08 -3.49
N ALA A 24 2.64 -9.02 -3.54
CA ALA A 24 3.35 -8.18 -4.50
C ALA A 24 2.92 -8.48 -5.95
N GLY A 25 2.74 -9.75 -6.31
CA GLY A 25 2.29 -10.16 -7.64
C GLY A 25 0.85 -9.72 -7.95
N GLU A 26 -0.09 -9.88 -7.00
CA GLU A 26 -1.45 -9.36 -7.17
C GLU A 26 -1.45 -7.84 -7.34
N LEU A 27 -0.64 -7.12 -6.56
CA LEU A 27 -0.54 -5.66 -6.64
C LEU A 27 0.00 -5.21 -8.00
N ILE A 28 1.07 -5.84 -8.50
CA ILE A 28 1.63 -5.57 -9.83
C ILE A 28 0.56 -5.81 -10.91
N ASN A 29 -0.12 -6.96 -10.88
CA ASN A 29 -1.16 -7.29 -11.85
C ASN A 29 -2.31 -6.27 -11.84
N PHE A 30 -2.71 -5.80 -10.66
CA PHE A 30 -3.71 -4.74 -10.54
C PHE A 30 -3.22 -3.40 -11.08
N LEU A 31 -1.98 -3.00 -10.78
CA LEU A 31 -1.42 -1.72 -11.24
C LEU A 31 -1.19 -1.71 -12.76
N ALA A 32 -0.88 -2.86 -13.37
CA ALA A 32 -0.63 -3.00 -14.80
C ALA A 32 -1.84 -2.64 -15.71
N GLN A 33 -3.04 -2.43 -15.16
CA GLN A 33 -4.20 -1.97 -15.92
C GLN A 33 -4.21 -0.45 -16.17
N TYR A 34 -3.32 0.31 -15.51
CA TYR A 34 -3.23 1.77 -15.62
C TYR A 34 -1.99 2.17 -16.43
N ASP A 35 -1.94 3.42 -16.92
CA ASP A 35 -0.75 3.95 -17.60
C ASP A 35 0.45 3.91 -16.64
N GLU A 36 1.63 3.53 -17.15
CA GLU A 36 2.86 3.35 -16.36
C GLU A 36 3.28 4.61 -15.59
N ASP A 37 3.00 5.79 -16.15
CA ASP A 37 3.30 7.09 -15.54
C ASP A 37 2.22 7.55 -14.54
N THR A 38 1.17 6.74 -14.29
CA THR A 38 0.11 7.12 -13.35
C THR A 38 0.65 7.11 -11.92
N PRO A 39 0.72 8.26 -11.23
CA PRO A 39 1.23 8.30 -9.87
C PRO A 39 0.23 7.68 -8.88
N VAL A 40 0.77 6.97 -7.90
CA VAL A 40 0.03 6.36 -6.79
C VAL A 40 0.39 7.06 -5.49
N TYR A 41 -0.62 7.49 -4.73
CA TYR A 41 -0.45 8.13 -3.43
C TYR A 41 -1.17 7.35 -2.34
N LEU A 42 -0.62 7.38 -1.14
CA LEU A 42 -1.30 6.95 0.08
C LEU A 42 -2.11 8.14 0.62
N SER A 43 -3.34 7.87 1.04
CA SER A 43 -4.20 8.82 1.75
C SER A 43 -4.36 8.37 3.19
N PHE A 44 -4.14 9.27 4.14
CA PHE A 44 -4.30 9.03 5.56
C PHE A 44 -5.42 9.91 6.11
N ASP A 45 -5.97 9.52 7.28
CA ASP A 45 -6.93 10.33 8.02
C ASP A 45 -8.12 10.80 7.15
N ASN A 46 -8.67 9.88 6.36
CA ASN A 46 -9.76 10.15 5.40
C ASN A 46 -9.46 11.26 4.38
N GLY A 47 -8.19 11.40 3.96
CA GLY A 47 -7.77 12.37 2.94
C GLY A 47 -7.28 13.70 3.50
N TYR A 48 -7.00 13.78 4.80
CA TYR A 48 -6.41 14.97 5.43
C TYR A 48 -4.91 15.09 5.11
N THR A 49 -4.19 13.97 5.05
CA THR A 49 -2.76 13.95 4.67
C THR A 49 -2.45 12.88 3.64
N TYR A 50 -1.32 13.03 2.94
CA TYR A 50 -0.91 12.18 1.83
C TYR A 50 0.58 11.82 1.92
N GLY A 51 0.93 10.65 1.40
CA GLY A 51 2.30 10.16 1.33
C GLY A 51 2.61 9.50 -0.01
N GLY A 52 3.89 9.52 -0.40
CA GLY A 52 4.39 8.82 -1.58
C GLY A 52 4.85 7.40 -1.25
N ILE A 53 4.77 6.53 -2.25
CA ILE A 53 5.37 5.20 -2.23
C ILE A 53 6.77 5.33 -2.86
N THR A 54 7.82 5.07 -2.07
CA THR A 54 9.22 5.25 -2.47
C THR A 54 10.05 4.09 -1.93
N GLU A 55 11.11 3.70 -2.64
CA GLU A 55 11.99 2.58 -2.26
C GLU A 55 12.43 2.63 -0.80
N GLY A 56 12.87 3.80 -0.31
CA GLY A 56 13.34 3.98 1.07
C GLY A 56 12.27 3.92 2.17
N ARG A 57 11.04 3.49 1.87
CA ARG A 57 9.95 3.28 2.84
C ARG A 57 9.54 1.82 2.99
N PHE A 58 10.20 0.90 2.29
CA PHE A 58 9.96 -0.53 2.41
C PHE A 58 11.00 -1.18 3.32
N GLU A 59 10.56 -2.07 4.20
CA GLU A 59 11.39 -2.90 5.07
C GLU A 59 10.92 -4.35 4.95
N GLU A 60 11.85 -5.30 4.97
CA GLU A 60 11.54 -6.73 4.96
C GLU A 60 11.23 -7.18 6.39
N ASP A 61 10.01 -7.69 6.60
CA ASP A 61 9.58 -8.27 7.88
C ASP A 61 9.73 -9.80 7.81
N TYR A 62 10.67 -10.33 8.60
CA TYR A 62 10.98 -11.76 8.68
C TYR A 62 10.19 -12.48 9.79
N GLY A 63 9.35 -11.75 10.56
CA GLY A 63 8.70 -12.26 11.76
C GLY A 63 9.67 -12.40 12.95
N GLU A 64 9.14 -12.70 14.13
CA GLU A 64 9.97 -13.14 15.25
C GLU A 64 10.40 -14.60 14.99
N GLU A 65 11.71 -14.86 14.85
CA GLU A 65 12.25 -16.22 14.97
C GLU A 65 12.03 -16.69 16.42
N ASP A 66 11.24 -17.76 16.61
CA ASP A 66 11.11 -18.45 17.91
C ASP A 66 12.46 -18.99 18.42
#